data_AF-A0AAX4LH97-F1
#
_entry.id   AF-A0AAX4LH97-F1
#
_cell.length_a   1.000
_cell.length_b   1.000
_cell.length_c   1.000
_cell.angle_alpha   90.00
_cell.angle_beta   90.00
_cell.angle_gamma   90.00
#
_symmetry.space_group_name_H-M   'P 1'
#
loop_
_entity.id
_entity.type
_entity.pdbx_description
1 polymer ?
#
loop_
_entity_poly.entity_id
_entity_poly.type
_entity_poly.pdbx_seq_one_letter_code
_entity_poly.pdbx_strand_id
1 'polypeptide(L)'
;MQIIIDYLCHAANTLFGFYQQPFLKEWDEMLNDILDKGLIMEVDKFTIKFNYEGEIYLIWVGNRWYSYGHIYSIGDKYIKRGQEFRPRFRTMRRLHNLHINIFEDQEARELFKIYGGKQWS
;
A
#
# COMPACT_ATOMS: atom_id res chain seq x y z
N MET A 1 15.65 -12.23 -5.33
CA MET A 1 14.77 -13.35 -4.94
C MET A 1 13.31 -12.91 -4.74
N GLN A 2 13.06 -11.82 -4.02
CA GLN A 2 11.70 -11.32 -3.73
C GLN A 2 10.83 -11.08 -4.97
N ILE A 3 11.41 -10.54 -6.05
CA ILE A 3 10.69 -10.27 -7.31
C ILE A 3 10.09 -11.56 -7.90
N ILE A 4 10.82 -12.68 -7.86
CA ILE A 4 10.36 -13.95 -8.43
C ILE A 4 9.18 -14.49 -7.61
N ILE A 5 9.31 -14.46 -6.27
CA ILE A 5 8.26 -14.87 -5.34
C ILE A 5 6.98 -14.04 -5.56
N ASP A 6 7.13 -12.73 -5.77
CA ASP A 6 6.01 -11.83 -6.07
C ASP A 6 5.23 -12.27 -7.30
N TYR A 7 5.93 -12.54 -8.41
CA TYR A 7 5.29 -13.00 -9.64
C TYR A 7 4.67 -14.40 -9.50
N LEU A 8 5.26 -15.30 -8.71
CA LEU A 8 4.66 -16.61 -8.42
C LEU A 8 3.36 -16.47 -7.62
N CYS A 9 3.34 -15.63 -6.59
CA CYS A 9 2.12 -15.34 -5.84
C CYS A 9 1.04 -14.70 -6.73
N HIS A 10 1.43 -13.76 -7.61
CA HIS A 10 0.51 -13.16 -8.57
C HIS A 10 -0.07 -14.19 -9.54
N ALA A 11 0.77 -15.08 -10.08
CA ALA A 11 0.35 -16.14 -10.99
C ALA A 11 -0.64 -17.09 -10.30
N ALA A 12 -0.32 -17.56 -9.10
CA ALA A 12 -1.22 -18.40 -8.31
C ALA A 12 -2.56 -17.70 -8.02
N ASN A 13 -2.53 -16.45 -7.52
CA ASN A 13 -3.76 -15.70 -7.23
C ASN A 13 -4.62 -15.47 -8.48
N THR A 14 -4.00 -15.32 -9.64
CA THR A 14 -4.70 -15.15 -10.92
C THR A 14 -5.32 -16.46 -11.39
N LEU A 15 -4.54 -17.55 -11.41
CA LEU A 15 -4.99 -18.85 -11.93
C LEU A 15 -6.09 -19.47 -11.08
N PHE A 16 -6.04 -19.28 -9.76
CA PHE A 16 -7.02 -19.85 -8.83
C PHE A 16 -8.11 -18.86 -8.39
N GLY A 17 -8.10 -17.63 -8.92
CA GLY A 17 -9.09 -16.61 -8.54
C GLY A 17 -9.03 -16.20 -7.07
N PHE A 18 -7.86 -16.32 -6.43
CA PHE A 18 -7.68 -16.01 -5.01
C PHE A 18 -7.53 -14.52 -4.72
N TYR A 19 -7.54 -13.65 -5.71
CA TYR A 19 -7.64 -12.22 -5.41
C TYR A 19 -8.95 -11.90 -4.67
N GLN A 20 -8.84 -11.21 -3.53
CA GLN A 20 -10.03 -10.82 -2.78
C GLN A 20 -10.83 -9.73 -3.49
N GLN A 21 -10.13 -8.74 -4.06
CA GLN A 21 -10.74 -7.65 -4.82
C GLN A 21 -10.59 -7.91 -6.33
N PRO A 22 -11.64 -7.65 -7.14
CA PRO A 22 -11.55 -7.70 -8.59
C PRO A 22 -10.65 -6.59 -9.14
N PHE A 23 -10.10 -6.82 -10.34
CA PHE A 23 -9.28 -5.81 -11.02
C PHE A 23 -10.16 -4.72 -11.64
N LEU A 24 -9.74 -3.46 -11.49
CA LEU A 24 -10.33 -2.32 -12.20
C LEU A 24 -9.21 -1.44 -12.80
N LYS A 25 -9.34 -1.11 -14.08
CA LYS A 25 -8.31 -0.37 -14.83
C LYS A 25 -8.31 1.11 -14.43
N GLU A 26 -9.48 1.69 -14.25
CA GLU A 26 -9.69 3.08 -13.85
C GLU A 26 -9.07 3.33 -12.47
N TRP A 27 -9.23 2.36 -11.56
CA TRP A 27 -8.55 2.41 -10.25
C TRP A 27 -7.03 2.29 -10.38
N ASP A 28 -6.52 1.44 -11.26
CA ASP A 28 -5.08 1.33 -11.51
C ASP A 28 -4.46 2.64 -11.99
N GLU A 29 -5.14 3.33 -12.91
CA GLU A 29 -4.71 4.63 -13.44
C GLU A 29 -4.76 5.70 -12.35
N MET A 30 -5.86 5.79 -11.62
CA MET A 30 -6.06 6.73 -10.51
C MET A 30 -5.05 6.52 -9.38
N LEU A 31 -4.77 5.27 -8.99
CA LEU A 31 -3.78 4.99 -7.96
C LEU A 31 -2.37 5.37 -8.43
N ASN A 32 -2.01 5.16 -9.70
CA ASN A 32 -0.74 5.65 -10.21
C ASN A 32 -0.65 7.17 -10.11
N ASP A 33 -1.73 7.89 -10.45
CA ASP A 33 -1.74 9.35 -10.36
C ASP A 33 -1.63 9.85 -8.90
N ILE A 34 -2.29 9.18 -7.95
CA ILE A 34 -2.10 9.41 -6.51
C ILE A 34 -0.64 9.16 -6.10
N LEU A 35 -0.01 8.09 -6.60
CA LEU A 35 1.39 7.79 -6.29
C LEU A 35 2.38 8.78 -6.92
N ASP A 36 2.01 9.45 -8.01
CA ASP A 36 2.84 10.42 -8.70
C ASP A 36 2.69 11.84 -8.13
N LYS A 37 1.48 12.22 -7.69
CA LYS A 37 1.15 13.61 -7.33
C LYS A 37 0.65 13.78 -5.89
N GLY A 38 0.20 12.71 -5.26
CA GLY A 38 -0.38 12.75 -3.92
C GLY A 38 0.66 13.03 -2.85
N LEU A 39 0.28 13.82 -1.84
CA LEU A 39 1.09 14.05 -0.65
C LEU A 39 0.85 12.91 0.34
N ILE A 40 1.91 12.22 0.74
CA ILE A 40 1.83 11.19 1.79
C ILE A 40 1.70 11.90 3.14
N MET A 41 0.60 11.62 3.83
CA MET A 41 0.27 12.21 5.13
C MET A 41 0.69 11.30 6.28
N GLU A 42 0.46 10.00 6.14
CA GLU A 42 0.69 8.99 7.17
C GLU A 42 0.94 7.63 6.52
N VAL A 43 1.78 6.82 7.15
CA VAL A 43 2.07 5.44 6.77
C VAL A 43 2.04 4.60 8.02
N ASP A 44 1.31 3.49 7.98
CA ASP A 44 1.32 2.48 9.04
C ASP A 44 1.49 1.08 8.42
N LYS A 45 1.45 0.03 9.25
CA LYS A 45 1.64 -1.36 8.80
C LYS A 45 0.58 -1.90 7.84
N PHE A 46 -0.59 -1.27 7.77
CA PHE A 46 -1.77 -1.71 7.01
C PHE A 46 -2.28 -0.68 6.02
N THR A 47 -1.96 0.60 6.18
CA THR A 47 -2.46 1.65 5.30
C THR A 47 -1.41 2.71 4.94
N ILE A 48 -1.63 3.37 3.80
CA ILE A 48 -0.99 4.65 3.46
C ILE A 48 -2.09 5.69 3.26
N LYS A 49 -1.93 6.83 3.93
CA LYS A 49 -2.82 7.98 3.81
C LYS A 49 -2.24 9.01 2.86
N PHE A 50 -2.97 9.32 1.80
CA PHE A 50 -2.63 10.36 0.82
C PHE A 50 -3.60 11.53 0.93
N ASN A 51 -3.10 12.75 0.76
CA ASN A 51 -3.89 13.88 0.31
C ASN A 51 -3.67 14.03 -1.20
N TYR A 52 -4.74 13.91 -1.97
CA TYR A 52 -4.72 14.05 -3.41
C TYR A 52 -5.85 14.99 -3.84
N GLU A 53 -5.48 16.12 -4.45
CA GLU A 53 -6.42 17.16 -4.89
C GLU A 53 -7.35 17.67 -3.76
N GLY A 54 -6.86 17.71 -2.52
CA GLY A 54 -7.62 18.16 -1.36
C GLY A 54 -8.51 17.10 -0.71
N GLU A 55 -8.57 15.90 -1.28
CA GLU A 55 -9.33 14.76 -0.74
C GLU A 55 -8.38 13.74 -0.09
N ILE A 56 -8.83 13.10 0.99
CA ILE A 56 -8.03 12.14 1.74
C ILE A 56 -8.35 10.72 1.30
N TYR A 57 -7.34 10.03 0.79
CA TYR A 57 -7.42 8.63 0.39
C TYR A 57 -6.63 7.75 1.37
N LEU A 58 -7.28 6.73 1.91
CA LEU A 58 -6.62 5.71 2.71
C LEU A 58 -6.52 4.43 1.89
N ILE A 59 -5.30 4.03 1.55
CA ILE A 59 -5.02 2.89 0.67
C ILE A 59 -4.55 1.71 1.49
N TRP A 60 -5.16 0.54 1.28
CA TRP A 60 -4.82 -0.69 2.00
C TRP A 60 -3.52 -1.33 1.46
N VAL A 61 -2.60 -1.65 2.36
CA VAL A 61 -1.31 -2.32 2.10
C VAL A 61 -1.09 -3.55 3.00
N GLY A 62 -2.13 -4.03 3.68
CA GLY A 62 -2.09 -5.32 4.37
C GLY A 62 -2.15 -6.52 3.41
N ASN A 63 -1.95 -7.75 3.90
CA ASN A 63 -2.29 -9.00 3.20
C ASN A 63 -1.75 -9.16 1.76
N ARG A 64 -0.52 -8.71 1.51
CA ARG A 64 0.22 -8.90 0.25
C ARG A 64 0.27 -10.39 -0.16
N TRP A 65 -0.09 -10.81 -1.37
CA TRP A 65 -0.70 -10.08 -2.51
C TRP A 65 -2.19 -10.41 -2.68
N TYR A 66 -2.82 -10.99 -1.67
CA TYR A 66 -4.19 -11.49 -1.69
C TYR A 66 -5.24 -10.35 -1.69
N SER A 67 -5.04 -9.36 -0.82
CA SER A 67 -5.88 -8.18 -0.69
C SER A 67 -4.99 -6.95 -0.53
N TYR A 68 -4.70 -6.25 -1.62
CA TYR A 68 -3.65 -5.23 -1.63
C TYR A 68 -3.95 -4.10 -2.62
N GLY A 69 -3.69 -2.86 -2.20
CA GLY A 69 -3.75 -1.67 -3.05
C GLY A 69 -5.16 -1.20 -3.40
N HIS A 70 -6.19 -1.60 -2.65
CA HIS A 70 -7.54 -1.07 -2.80
C HIS A 70 -7.75 0.15 -1.90
N ILE A 71 -8.75 0.97 -2.21
CA ILE A 71 -9.16 2.09 -1.34
C ILE A 71 -9.88 1.51 -0.13
N TYR A 72 -9.39 1.83 1.07
CA TYR A 72 -10.02 1.49 2.33
C TYR A 72 -11.05 2.56 2.76
N SER A 73 -10.71 3.85 2.60
CA SER A 73 -11.64 4.97 2.83
C SER A 73 -11.30 6.21 1.99
N ILE A 74 -12.32 7.06 1.78
CA ILE A 74 -12.19 8.40 1.18
C ILE A 74 -12.89 9.39 2.10
N GLY A 75 -12.23 10.48 2.50
CA GLY A 75 -12.82 11.51 3.35
C GLY A 75 -13.44 10.94 4.64
N ASP A 76 -12.71 10.02 5.29
CA ASP A 76 -13.12 9.26 6.48
C ASP A 76 -14.33 8.31 6.30
N LYS A 77 -14.82 8.13 5.08
CA LYS A 77 -15.88 7.16 4.76
C LYS A 77 -15.28 5.86 4.22
N TYR A 78 -15.53 4.77 4.92
CA TYR A 78 -15.09 3.44 4.49
C TYR A 78 -15.78 3.00 3.19
N ILE A 79 -15.00 2.39 2.30
CA ILE A 79 -15.52 1.79 1.09
C ILE A 79 -16.19 0.47 1.43
N LYS A 80 -17.35 0.20 0.84
CA LYS A 80 -17.99 -1.12 1.00
C LYS A 80 -17.17 -2.15 0.24
N ARG A 81 -17.03 -3.34 0.81
CA ARG A 81 -16.26 -4.45 0.20
C ARG A 81 -16.59 -4.74 -1.27
N GLY A 82 -17.86 -4.62 -1.68
CA GLY A 82 -18.27 -4.82 -3.08
C GLY A 82 -17.86 -3.70 -4.05
N GLN A 83 -17.27 -2.62 -3.55
CA GLN A 83 -16.79 -1.45 -4.30
C GLN A 83 -15.26 -1.29 -4.19
N GLU A 84 -14.58 -2.24 -3.55
CA GLU A 84 -13.13 -2.28 -3.49
C GLU A 84 -12.58 -2.95 -4.74
N PHE A 85 -11.56 -2.34 -5.32
CA PHE A 85 -10.91 -2.86 -6.51
C PHE A 85 -9.40 -2.91 -6.31
N ARG A 86 -8.77 -3.91 -6.92
CA ARG A 86 -7.32 -4.01 -6.96
C ARG A 86 -6.77 -3.35 -8.22
N PRO A 87 -5.59 -2.73 -8.17
CA PRO A 87 -4.91 -2.22 -9.35
C PRO A 87 -4.19 -3.37 -10.09
N ARG A 88 -3.42 -3.04 -11.13
CA ARG A 88 -2.50 -4.01 -11.75
C ARG A 88 -1.43 -4.41 -10.75
N PHE A 89 -0.90 -5.62 -10.94
CA PHE A 89 0.16 -6.14 -10.08
C PHE A 89 1.42 -5.25 -10.06
N ARG A 90 1.77 -4.65 -11.21
CA ARG A 90 2.87 -3.68 -11.29
C ARG A 90 2.67 -2.50 -10.34
N THR A 91 1.46 -1.96 -10.28
CA THR A 91 1.11 -0.83 -9.40
C THR A 91 1.11 -1.24 -7.93
N MET A 92 0.63 -2.45 -7.60
CA MET A 92 0.76 -3.00 -6.25
C MET A 92 2.22 -3.09 -5.80
N ARG A 93 3.13 -3.53 -6.68
CA ARG A 93 4.56 -3.60 -6.38
C ARG A 93 5.17 -2.21 -6.19
N ARG A 94 4.78 -1.24 -7.01
CA ARG A 94 5.18 0.17 -6.85
C ARG A 94 4.73 0.72 -5.49
N LEU A 95 3.46 0.52 -5.13
CA LEU A 95 2.90 0.89 -3.84
C LEU A 95 3.63 0.20 -2.68
N HIS A 96 3.96 -1.09 -2.82
CA HIS A 96 4.69 -1.84 -1.80
C HIS A 96 6.11 -1.31 -1.57
N ASN A 97 6.85 -1.00 -2.65
CA ASN A 97 8.18 -0.42 -2.50
C ASN A 97 8.11 0.94 -1.79
N LEU A 98 7.11 1.77 -2.12
CA LEU A 98 6.88 3.04 -1.42
C LEU A 98 6.59 2.80 0.07
N HIS A 99 5.69 1.86 0.38
CA HIS A 99 5.30 1.51 1.74
C HIS A 99 6.51 1.14 2.60
N ILE A 100 7.29 0.15 2.15
CA ILE A 100 8.44 -0.38 2.91
C ILE A 100 9.51 0.69 3.10
N ASN A 101 9.85 1.44 2.05
CA ASN A 101 10.88 2.47 2.14
C ASN A 101 10.55 3.53 3.21
N ILE A 102 9.27 3.93 3.31
CA ILE A 102 8.85 4.94 4.30
C ILE A 102 8.68 4.32 5.68
N PHE A 103 8.06 3.14 5.76
CA PHE A 103 7.78 2.49 7.04
C PHE A 103 9.06 2.08 7.78
N GLU A 104 10.04 1.51 7.06
CA GLU A 104 11.34 1.14 7.65
C GLU A 104 12.15 2.39 8.09
N ASP A 105 12.10 3.49 7.33
CA ASP A 105 12.74 4.75 7.73
C ASP A 105 12.07 5.36 8.98
N GLN A 106 10.75 5.30 9.08
CA GLN A 106 10.02 5.71 10.29
C GLN A 106 10.40 4.85 11.50
N GLU A 107 10.41 3.53 11.34
CA GLU A 107 10.78 2.60 12.41
C GLU A 107 12.23 2.81 12.87
N ALA A 108 13.17 2.99 11.94
CA ALA A 108 14.56 3.30 12.25
C ALA A 108 14.72 4.62 13.02
N ARG A 109 13.97 5.67 12.64
CA ARG A 109 13.97 6.96 13.35
C ARG A 109 13.40 6.83 14.76
N GLU A 110 12.31 6.08 14.94
CA GLU A 110 11.73 5.85 16.27
C GLU A 110 12.68 5.03 17.16
N LEU A 111 13.32 3.98 16.62
CA LEU A 111 14.33 3.23 17.34
C LEU A 111 15.54 4.12 17.72
N PHE A 112 16.00 4.99 16.81
CA PHE A 112 17.08 5.91 17.12
C PHE A 112 16.70 6.92 18.23
N LYS A 113 15.46 7.43 18.26
CA LYS A 113 14.99 8.27 19.37
C LYS A 113 15.04 7.55 20.71
N ILE A 114 14.70 6.27 20.73
CA ILE A 114 14.64 5.46 21.96
C ILE A 114 16.04 5.01 22.43
N TYR A 115 16.92 4.64 21.49
CA TYR A 115 18.17 3.96 21.80
C TYR A 115 19.44 4.74 21.42
N GLY A 116 19.36 5.72 20.52
CA GLY A 116 20.51 6.43 19.95
C GLY A 116 21.27 7.34 20.92
N GLY A 117 20.68 7.67 22.07
CA GLY A 117 21.34 8.43 23.15
C GLY A 117 21.96 7.57 24.25
N LYS A 118 21.79 6.24 24.22
CA LYS A 118 22.37 5.36 25.25
C LYS A 118 23.84 5.11 24.91
N GLN A 119 24.75 5.90 25.49
CA GLN A 119 26.15 5.49 25.61
C GLN A 119 26.19 4.24 26.51
N TRP A 120 26.62 3.12 25.93
CA TRP A 120 26.91 1.92 26.70
C TRP A 120 28.23 2.16 27.44
N SER A 121 28.14 2.45 28.74
CA SER A 121 29.27 2.47 29.67
C SER A 121 29.64 1.05 30.10
#